data_AF-A0A7S3D9H2-F1
#
_entry.id   AF-A0A7S3D9H2-F1
#
_cell.length_a   1.000
_cell.length_b   1.000
_cell.length_c   1.000
_cell.angle_alpha   90.00
_cell.angle_beta   90.00
_cell.angle_gamma   90.00
#
_symmetry.space_group_name_H-M   'P 1'
#
loop_
_entity.id
_entity.type
_entity.pdbx_description
1 polymer ?
#
loop_
_entity_poly.entity_id
_entity_poly.type
_entity_poly.pdbx_seq_one_letter_code
_entity_poly.pdbx_strand_id
1 'polypeptide(L)'
;PPCQKEEVAKGGQLKLKLGEREITLFTCVGEDKKKGGNRKRGEDFVASDDPLITLQKWMDGEKKRREDTEKRSAELVNTLQKWIDHEKKRKEKAEKKNSEVQHKNVQLEAQLRSAFVLPDLDKQQSAIELQELEKKGYEMVKKIRQARERQVRREREAAETEKKCKICYANDASHALLPCGHFCVCEECLSHLRQCPICNGDID
;
A
#
# COMPACT_ATOMS: atom_id res chain seq x y z
N PRO A 1 29.48 -23.69 -49.61
CA PRO A 1 30.16 -24.68 -50.48
C PRO A 1 29.14 -25.64 -51.10
N PRO A 2 29.18 -25.82 -52.43
CA PRO A 2 28.03 -26.20 -53.24
C PRO A 2 27.86 -27.72 -53.28
N CYS A 3 26.61 -28.19 -53.38
CA CYS A 3 26.36 -29.51 -53.93
C CYS A 3 25.28 -29.39 -54.99
N GLN A 4 25.73 -29.08 -56.20
CA GLN A 4 25.01 -29.37 -57.42
C GLN A 4 24.82 -30.89 -57.51
N LYS A 5 23.60 -31.33 -57.79
CA LYS A 5 23.30 -32.43 -58.72
C LYS A 5 21.78 -32.53 -58.89
N GLU A 6 21.33 -32.03 -60.04
CA GLU A 6 20.12 -32.48 -60.69
C GLU A 6 20.26 -33.99 -60.96
N GLU A 7 19.37 -34.80 -60.41
CA GLU A 7 19.03 -36.09 -61.01
C GLU A 7 17.51 -36.15 -61.11
N VAL A 8 17.06 -35.98 -62.35
CA VAL A 8 15.67 -36.07 -62.79
C VAL A 8 15.21 -37.52 -62.60
N ALA A 9 14.59 -37.83 -61.47
CA ALA A 9 13.88 -39.08 -61.30
C ALA A 9 12.63 -39.05 -62.21
N LYS A 10 12.69 -39.78 -63.33
CA LYS A 10 11.55 -40.03 -64.22
C LYS A 10 10.49 -40.86 -63.47
N GLY A 11 9.65 -40.20 -62.68
CA GLY A 11 8.44 -40.75 -62.08
C GLY A 11 7.21 -40.16 -62.75
N GLY A 12 6.24 -40.99 -63.15
CA GLY A 12 4.99 -40.51 -63.73
C GLY A 12 4.21 -39.67 -62.71
N GLN A 13 3.70 -38.52 -63.15
CA GLN A 13 2.85 -37.65 -62.34
C GLN A 13 1.38 -37.94 -62.65
N LEU A 14 0.65 -38.48 -61.68
CA LEU A 14 -0.80 -38.68 -61.77
C LEU A 14 -1.51 -37.61 -60.96
N LYS A 15 -2.29 -36.79 -61.63
CA LYS A 15 -3.11 -35.73 -61.00
C LYS A 15 -4.55 -36.21 -60.88
N LEU A 16 -5.04 -36.30 -59.65
CA LEU A 16 -6.41 -36.68 -59.35
C LEU A 16 -7.10 -35.50 -58.63
N LYS A 17 -8.27 -35.10 -59.14
CA LYS A 17 -9.13 -34.11 -58.49
C LYS A 17 -10.17 -34.83 -57.64
N LEU A 18 -10.15 -34.58 -56.32
CA LEU A 18 -11.22 -34.98 -55.39
C LEU A 18 -11.80 -33.72 -54.76
N GLY A 19 -12.98 -33.30 -55.23
CA GLY A 19 -13.62 -32.06 -54.82
C GLY A 19 -12.79 -30.82 -55.19
N GLU A 20 -12.64 -29.88 -54.26
CA GLU A 20 -11.87 -28.63 -54.47
C GLU A 20 -10.34 -28.79 -54.27
N ARG A 21 -9.85 -30.01 -54.01
CA ARG A 21 -8.42 -30.27 -53.78
C ARG A 21 -7.83 -31.09 -54.94
N GLU A 22 -6.71 -30.59 -55.47
CA GLU A 22 -5.91 -31.30 -56.47
C GLU A 22 -4.81 -32.09 -55.75
N ILE A 23 -4.86 -33.41 -55.83
CA ILE A 23 -3.85 -34.29 -55.24
C ILE A 23 -2.93 -34.74 -56.36
N THR A 24 -1.65 -34.42 -56.21
CA THR A 24 -0.60 -34.87 -57.14
C THR A 24 0.12 -36.05 -56.52
N LEU A 25 0.00 -37.22 -57.15
CA LEU A 25 0.73 -38.42 -56.75
C LEU A 25 2.01 -38.51 -57.60
N PHE A 26 3.15 -38.57 -56.92
CA PHE A 26 4.46 -38.84 -57.53
C PHE A 26 4.84 -40.29 -57.23
N THR A 27 5.03 -41.11 -58.27
CA THR A 27 5.60 -42.44 -58.09
C THR A 27 7.12 -42.31 -58.04
N CYS A 28 7.70 -42.36 -56.84
CA CYS A 28 9.15 -42.51 -56.67
C CYS A 28 9.51 -44.00 -56.61
N VAL A 29 10.30 -44.50 -57.55
CA VAL A 29 11.09 -45.73 -57.34
C VAL A 29 12.36 -45.27 -56.63
N GLY A 30 12.48 -45.53 -55.33
CA GLY A 30 13.60 -45.04 -54.53
C GLY A 30 14.22 -46.14 -53.66
N GLU A 31 15.52 -46.36 -53.84
CA GLU A 31 16.36 -47.24 -53.01
C GLU A 31 16.61 -46.66 -51.60
N ASP A 32 16.64 -47.55 -50.61
CA ASP A 32 16.69 -47.28 -49.18
C ASP A 32 17.98 -46.61 -48.66
N LYS A 33 17.83 -45.55 -47.86
CA LYS A 33 18.83 -45.16 -46.84
C LYS A 33 18.20 -44.92 -45.46
N LYS A 34 18.45 -45.87 -44.55
CA LYS A 34 18.02 -45.87 -43.14
C LYS A 34 18.66 -44.75 -42.33
N LYS A 35 17.87 -43.97 -41.58
CA LYS A 35 18.30 -43.28 -40.34
C LYS A 35 17.27 -43.45 -39.23
N GLY A 36 17.79 -43.66 -38.02
CA GLY A 36 17.11 -44.18 -36.85
C GLY A 36 16.03 -43.27 -36.25
N GLY A 37 15.02 -43.94 -35.71
CA GLY A 37 13.88 -43.36 -34.98
C GLY A 37 12.79 -44.41 -34.95
N ASN A 38 12.44 -44.93 -33.77
CA ASN A 38 11.53 -46.05 -33.57
C ASN A 38 10.06 -45.65 -33.82
N ARG A 39 9.73 -45.22 -35.04
CA ARG A 39 8.39 -45.42 -35.60
C ARG A 39 8.40 -46.84 -36.14
N LYS A 40 7.45 -47.68 -35.73
CA LYS A 40 7.12 -48.89 -36.49
C LYS A 40 6.90 -48.44 -37.93
N ARG A 41 7.88 -48.74 -38.80
CA ARG A 41 7.76 -48.59 -40.25
C ARG A 41 6.41 -49.19 -40.60
N GLY A 42 5.54 -48.41 -41.24
CA GLY A 42 4.45 -49.00 -41.99
C GLY A 42 5.09 -50.06 -42.89
N GLU A 43 4.52 -51.26 -42.86
CA GLU A 43 4.95 -52.38 -43.68
C GLU A 43 5.21 -51.87 -45.10
N ASP A 44 6.39 -52.22 -45.63
CA ASP A 44 6.88 -51.77 -46.92
C ASP A 44 5.74 -51.90 -47.94
N PHE A 45 5.29 -50.77 -48.46
CA PHE A 45 4.11 -50.68 -49.31
C PHE A 45 4.47 -51.28 -50.66
N VAL A 46 4.38 -52.60 -50.79
CA VAL A 46 4.52 -53.29 -52.06
C VAL A 46 3.39 -52.75 -52.94
N ALA A 47 3.75 -51.96 -53.95
CA ALA A 47 2.80 -51.44 -54.91
C ALA A 47 2.12 -52.63 -55.59
N SER A 48 0.86 -52.86 -55.23
CA SER A 48 0.00 -53.71 -56.04
C SER A 48 -0.22 -52.96 -57.36
N ASP A 49 -0.20 -53.66 -58.49
CA ASP A 49 -0.30 -53.06 -59.85
C ASP A 49 -1.63 -52.31 -60.11
N ASP A 50 -2.52 -52.19 -59.12
CA ASP A 50 -3.79 -51.49 -59.19
C ASP A 50 -3.77 -50.18 -58.35
N PRO A 51 -3.78 -49.00 -58.99
CA PRO A 51 -3.82 -47.70 -58.33
C PRO A 51 -5.04 -47.48 -57.42
N LEU A 52 -6.18 -48.13 -57.69
CA LEU A 52 -7.40 -47.99 -56.87
C LEU A 52 -7.23 -48.69 -55.52
N ILE A 53 -6.57 -49.85 -55.48
CA ILE A 53 -6.28 -50.58 -54.24
C ILE A 53 -5.30 -49.77 -53.38
N THR A 54 -4.30 -49.14 -54.00
CA THR A 54 -3.34 -48.28 -53.32
C THR A 54 -4.01 -47.04 -52.72
N LEU A 55 -4.91 -46.37 -53.45
CA LEU A 55 -5.65 -45.22 -52.96
C LEU A 55 -6.60 -45.58 -51.80
N GLN A 56 -7.29 -46.72 -51.90
CA GLN A 56 -8.19 -47.21 -50.85
C GLN A 56 -7.44 -47.45 -49.53
N LYS A 57 -6.30 -48.16 -49.60
CA LYS A 57 -5.43 -48.39 -48.43
C LYS A 57 -4.93 -47.08 -47.79
N TRP A 58 -4.60 -46.08 -48.61
CA TRP A 58 -4.20 -44.77 -48.10
C TRP A 58 -5.36 -44.05 -47.40
N MET A 59 -6.56 -44.04 -48.00
CA MET A 59 -7.76 -43.43 -47.40
C MET A 59 -8.14 -44.10 -46.07
N ASP A 60 -8.06 -45.44 -46.00
CA ASP A 60 -8.29 -46.19 -44.77
C ASP A 60 -7.22 -45.89 -43.70
N GLY A 61 -5.97 -45.75 -44.11
CA GLY A 61 -4.87 -45.33 -43.24
C GLY A 61 -4.99 -43.88 -42.75
N GLU A 62 -5.55 -42.98 -43.54
CA GLU A 62 -5.84 -41.60 -43.14
C GLU A 62 -7.02 -41.53 -42.16
N LYS A 63 -8.08 -42.30 -42.42
CA LYS A 63 -9.22 -42.44 -41.51
C LYS A 63 -8.77 -42.97 -40.14
N LYS A 64 -7.97 -44.04 -40.13
CA LYS A 64 -7.40 -44.62 -38.90
C LYS A 64 -6.53 -43.61 -38.14
N ARG A 65 -5.69 -42.83 -38.85
CA ARG A 65 -4.87 -41.78 -38.22
C ARG A 65 -5.72 -40.70 -37.56
N ARG A 66 -6.83 -40.28 -38.21
CA ARG A 66 -7.77 -39.32 -37.63
C ARG A 66 -8.42 -39.87 -36.36
N GLU A 67 -8.92 -41.10 -36.41
CA GLU A 67 -9.51 -41.77 -35.25
C GLU A 67 -8.50 -41.94 -34.10
N ASP A 68 -7.25 -42.30 -34.40
CA ASP A 68 -6.18 -42.41 -33.40
C ASP A 68 -5.81 -41.04 -32.80
N THR A 69 -5.79 -39.97 -33.60
CA THR A 69 -5.57 -38.61 -33.09
C THR A 69 -6.72 -38.12 -32.22
N GLU A 70 -7.97 -38.42 -32.59
CA GLU A 70 -9.15 -38.09 -31.81
C GLU A 70 -9.14 -38.84 -30.46
N LYS A 71 -8.84 -40.14 -30.47
CA LYS A 71 -8.68 -40.92 -29.23
C LYS A 71 -7.61 -40.34 -28.30
N ARG A 72 -6.42 -40.03 -28.83
CA ARG A 72 -5.35 -39.40 -28.04
C ARG A 72 -5.74 -38.03 -27.50
N SER A 73 -6.49 -37.24 -28.27
CA SER A 73 -6.99 -35.94 -27.81
C SER A 73 -8.01 -36.11 -26.68
N ALA A 74 -8.91 -37.09 -26.77
CA ALA A 74 -9.89 -37.39 -25.74
C ALA A 74 -9.23 -37.92 -24.45
N GLU A 75 -8.19 -38.75 -24.57
CA GLU A 75 -7.39 -39.22 -23.43
C GLU A 75 -6.67 -38.06 -22.71
N LEU A 76 -6.11 -37.11 -23.48
CA LEU A 76 -5.48 -35.92 -22.92
C LEU A 76 -6.51 -35.06 -22.19
N VAL A 77 -7.67 -34.81 -22.79
CA VAL A 77 -8.77 -34.05 -22.16
C VAL A 77 -9.24 -34.73 -20.87
N ASN A 78 -9.42 -36.06 -20.87
CA ASN A 78 -9.80 -36.80 -19.66
C ASN A 78 -8.75 -36.67 -18.56
N THR A 79 -7.46 -36.76 -18.91
CA THR A 79 -6.36 -36.59 -17.96
C THR A 79 -6.32 -35.18 -17.35
N LEU A 80 -6.52 -34.15 -18.18
CA LEU A 80 -6.61 -32.77 -17.72
C LEU A 80 -7.84 -32.56 -16.81
N GLN A 81 -8.98 -33.16 -17.16
CA GLN A 81 -10.19 -33.07 -16.35
C GLN A 81 -9.98 -33.68 -14.96
N LYS A 82 -9.35 -34.86 -14.89
CA LYS A 82 -8.98 -35.49 -13.61
C LYS A 82 -8.08 -34.59 -12.76
N TRP A 83 -7.13 -33.90 -13.38
CA TRP A 83 -6.25 -32.96 -12.68
C TRP A 83 -7.02 -31.75 -12.14
N ILE A 84 -7.91 -31.16 -12.95
CA ILE A 84 -8.79 -30.06 -12.53
C ILE A 84 -9.65 -30.47 -11.32
N ASP A 85 -10.25 -31.66 -11.36
CA ASP A 85 -11.09 -32.16 -10.27
C ASP A 85 -10.29 -32.41 -8.98
N HIS A 86 -9.06 -32.92 -9.12
CA HIS A 86 -8.15 -33.08 -7.98
C HIS A 86 -7.80 -31.74 -7.35
N GLU A 87 -7.51 -30.72 -8.16
CA GLU A 87 -7.14 -29.39 -7.67
C GLU A 87 -8.33 -28.67 -7.02
N LYS A 88 -9.54 -28.83 -7.56
CA LYS A 88 -10.79 -28.36 -6.92
C LYS A 88 -10.95 -28.99 -5.53
N LYS A 89 -10.82 -30.32 -5.41
CA LYS A 89 -10.89 -31.02 -4.13
C LYS A 89 -9.82 -30.55 -3.13
N ARG A 90 -8.62 -30.20 -3.60
CA ARG A 90 -7.57 -29.63 -2.74
C ARG A 90 -7.94 -28.25 -2.22
N LYS A 91 -8.48 -27.38 -3.10
CA LYS A 91 -8.97 -26.05 -2.71
C LYS A 91 -10.11 -26.13 -1.70
N GLU A 92 -11.12 -26.95 -1.96
CA GLU A 92 -12.25 -27.16 -1.02
C GLU A 92 -11.77 -27.65 0.35
N LYS A 93 -10.81 -28.59 0.39
CA LYS A 93 -10.20 -29.04 1.65
C LYS A 93 -9.45 -27.92 2.37
N ALA A 94 -8.73 -27.06 1.64
CA ALA A 94 -8.01 -25.94 2.21
C ALA A 94 -8.97 -24.87 2.75
N GLU A 95 -10.04 -24.55 2.01
CA GLU A 95 -11.10 -23.63 2.42
C GLU A 95 -11.83 -24.14 3.66
N LYS A 96 -12.16 -25.44 3.70
CA LYS A 96 -12.75 -26.06 4.90
C LYS A 96 -11.83 -25.93 6.11
N LYS A 97 -10.54 -26.27 5.99
CA LYS A 97 -9.56 -26.07 7.05
C LYS A 97 -9.43 -24.60 7.47
N ASN A 98 -9.46 -23.67 6.52
CA ASN A 98 -9.43 -22.24 6.80
C ASN A 98 -10.68 -21.83 7.60
N SER A 99 -11.88 -22.26 7.20
CA SER A 99 -13.12 -21.98 7.93
C SER A 99 -13.11 -22.54 9.36
N GLU A 100 -12.56 -23.75 9.56
CA GLU A 100 -12.37 -24.34 10.89
C GLU A 100 -11.40 -23.52 11.76
N VAL A 101 -10.29 -23.04 11.19
CA VAL A 101 -9.34 -22.16 11.89
C VAL A 101 -9.99 -20.80 12.19
N GLN A 102 -10.74 -20.22 11.25
CA GLN A 102 -11.44 -18.95 11.46
C GLN A 102 -12.46 -19.07 12.60
N HIS A 103 -13.25 -20.14 12.64
CA HIS A 103 -14.18 -20.40 13.73
C HIS A 103 -13.46 -20.54 15.07
N LYS A 104 -12.33 -21.28 15.12
CA LYS A 104 -11.50 -21.40 16.32
C LYS A 104 -10.90 -20.07 16.75
N ASN A 105 -10.46 -19.22 15.81
CA ASN A 105 -9.94 -17.89 16.10
C ASN A 105 -11.02 -17.01 16.72
N VAL A 106 -12.23 -16.95 16.14
CA VAL A 106 -13.35 -16.19 16.71
C VAL A 106 -13.70 -16.70 18.12
N GLN A 107 -13.70 -18.01 18.32
CA GLN A 107 -13.96 -18.61 19.64
C GLN A 107 -12.86 -18.28 20.65
N LEU A 108 -11.58 -18.36 20.26
CA LEU A 108 -10.45 -18.00 21.10
C LEU A 108 -10.40 -16.50 21.40
N GLU A 109 -10.74 -15.65 20.43
CA GLU A 109 -10.88 -14.20 20.62
C GLU A 109 -12.00 -13.89 21.62
N ALA A 110 -13.14 -14.57 21.53
CA ALA A 110 -14.22 -14.44 22.50
C ALA A 110 -13.77 -14.91 23.89
N GLN A 111 -13.05 -16.04 23.98
CA GLN A 111 -12.48 -16.56 25.22
C GLN A 111 -11.42 -15.62 25.81
N LEU A 112 -10.55 -15.03 25.00
CA LEU A 112 -9.57 -14.02 25.41
C LEU A 112 -10.28 -12.77 25.91
N ARG A 113 -11.27 -12.26 25.16
CA ARG A 113 -12.09 -11.12 25.58
C ARG A 113 -12.77 -11.41 26.93
N SER A 114 -13.34 -12.60 27.13
CA SER A 114 -14.02 -12.97 28.37
C SER A 114 -13.06 -13.26 29.53
N ALA A 115 -11.93 -13.92 29.28
CA ALA A 115 -10.90 -14.21 30.28
C ALA A 115 -10.16 -12.92 30.70
N PHE A 116 -10.14 -11.92 29.83
CA PHE A 116 -9.62 -10.58 30.09
C PHE A 116 -10.74 -9.57 30.41
N VAL A 117 -11.87 -10.01 30.96
CA VAL A 117 -12.75 -9.11 31.73
C VAL A 117 -12.41 -9.22 33.22
N LEU A 118 -11.34 -8.50 33.59
CA LEU A 118 -11.22 -7.78 34.86
C LEU A 118 -10.74 -6.35 34.52
N PRO A 119 -11.18 -5.32 35.27
CA PRO A 119 -11.74 -4.08 34.74
C PRO A 119 -10.67 -3.09 34.25
N ASP A 120 -10.65 -2.79 32.95
CA ASP A 120 -9.76 -1.78 32.38
C ASP A 120 -10.50 -0.53 31.88
N LEU A 121 -11.80 -0.41 32.19
CA LEU A 121 -12.46 0.90 32.18
C LEU A 121 -11.78 1.84 33.17
N ASP A 122 -11.32 1.33 34.32
CA ASP A 122 -10.68 2.14 35.37
C ASP A 122 -9.30 2.68 34.96
N LYS A 123 -8.54 1.97 34.10
CA LYS A 123 -7.28 2.49 33.54
C LYS A 123 -7.50 3.48 32.41
N GLN A 124 -8.53 3.29 31.58
CA GLN A 124 -8.91 4.29 30.59
C GLN A 124 -9.51 5.54 31.24
N GLN A 125 -10.36 5.39 32.26
CA GLN A 125 -10.88 6.49 33.06
C GLN A 125 -9.75 7.22 33.78
N SER A 126 -8.83 6.52 34.45
CA SER A 126 -7.71 7.17 35.13
C SER A 126 -6.74 7.84 34.16
N ALA A 127 -6.53 7.31 32.95
CA ALA A 127 -5.76 8.01 31.91
C ALA A 127 -6.45 9.30 31.43
N ILE A 128 -7.78 9.29 31.26
CA ILE A 128 -8.57 10.48 30.91
C ILE A 128 -8.54 11.50 32.05
N GLU A 129 -8.72 11.06 33.30
CA GLU A 129 -8.67 11.91 34.49
C GLU A 129 -7.30 12.54 34.70
N LEU A 130 -6.21 11.79 34.50
CA LEU A 130 -4.84 12.32 34.52
C LEU A 130 -4.67 13.39 33.44
N GLN A 131 -5.13 13.14 32.21
CA GLN A 131 -5.04 14.11 31.13
C GLN A 131 -5.85 15.38 31.40
N GLU A 132 -7.01 15.27 32.04
CA GLU A 132 -7.81 16.42 32.47
C GLU A 132 -7.14 17.21 33.60
N LEU A 133 -6.55 16.54 34.58
CA LEU A 133 -5.80 17.17 35.67
C LEU A 133 -4.55 17.89 35.15
N GLU A 134 -3.82 17.30 34.21
CA GLU A 134 -2.69 17.93 33.53
C GLU A 134 -3.12 19.22 32.80
N LYS A 135 -4.22 19.18 32.05
CA LYS A 135 -4.79 20.37 31.39
C LYS A 135 -5.18 21.45 32.41
N LYS A 136 -5.83 21.08 33.52
CA LYS A 136 -6.17 22.01 34.60
C LYS A 136 -4.93 22.60 35.25
N GLY A 137 -3.89 21.79 35.48
CA GLY A 137 -2.59 22.20 35.99
C GLY A 137 -1.92 23.21 35.07
N TYR A 138 -1.87 22.92 33.76
CA TYR A 138 -1.34 23.84 32.76
C TYR A 138 -2.08 25.19 32.74
N GLU A 139 -3.41 25.16 32.73
CA GLU A 139 -4.23 26.39 32.77
C GLU A 139 -4.04 27.18 34.07
N MET A 140 -3.86 26.49 35.21
CA MET A 140 -3.56 27.14 36.48
C MET A 140 -2.19 27.84 36.46
N VAL A 141 -1.14 27.14 36.02
CA VAL A 141 0.21 27.72 35.90
C VAL A 141 0.22 28.91 34.94
N LYS A 142 -0.51 28.81 33.82
CA LYS A 142 -0.70 29.90 32.87
C LYS A 142 -1.37 31.11 33.51
N LYS A 143 -2.42 30.93 34.31
CA LYS A 143 -3.08 32.02 35.05
C LYS A 143 -2.15 32.66 36.07
N ILE A 144 -1.39 31.88 36.83
CA ILE A 144 -0.40 32.38 37.79
C ILE A 144 0.64 33.24 37.08
N ARG A 145 1.19 32.74 35.96
CA ARG A 145 2.16 33.49 35.15
C ARG A 145 1.58 34.83 34.68
N GLN A 146 0.38 34.81 34.11
CA GLN A 146 -0.29 36.04 33.64
C GLN A 146 -0.63 37.01 34.77
N ALA A 147 -0.95 36.51 35.96
CA ALA A 147 -1.19 37.36 37.13
C ALA A 147 0.11 38.02 37.59
N ARG A 148 1.21 37.27 37.62
CA ARG A 148 2.54 37.78 37.98
C ARG A 148 3.03 38.83 36.98
N GLU A 149 2.88 38.58 35.69
CA GLU A 149 3.22 39.56 34.64
C GLU A 149 2.41 40.85 34.79
N ARG A 150 1.11 40.74 35.10
CA ARG A 150 0.25 41.91 35.40
C ARG A 150 0.69 42.66 36.65
N GLN A 151 1.08 41.95 37.70
CA GLN A 151 1.56 42.56 38.94
C GLN A 151 2.86 43.33 38.70
N VAL A 152 3.86 42.71 38.05
CA VAL A 152 5.13 43.36 37.72
C VAL A 152 4.90 44.60 36.86
N ARG A 153 3.98 44.53 35.90
CA ARG A 153 3.63 45.70 35.08
C ARG A 153 3.05 46.85 35.92
N ARG A 154 2.12 46.54 36.83
CA ARG A 154 1.53 47.53 37.75
C ARG A 154 2.57 48.14 38.70
N GLU A 155 3.46 47.32 39.25
CA GLU A 155 4.53 47.79 40.13
C GLU A 155 5.48 48.72 39.37
N ARG A 156 5.81 48.39 38.12
CA ARG A 156 6.63 49.26 37.26
C ARG A 156 5.91 50.57 36.93
N GLU A 157 4.65 50.52 36.53
CA GLU A 157 3.82 51.70 36.26
C GLU A 157 3.74 52.59 37.51
N ALA A 158 3.47 52.00 38.69
CA ALA A 158 3.43 52.72 39.96
C ALA A 158 4.77 53.38 40.29
N ALA A 159 5.89 52.65 40.16
CA ALA A 159 7.22 53.19 40.40
C ALA A 159 7.59 54.33 39.41
N GLU A 160 7.17 54.22 38.15
CA GLU A 160 7.32 55.30 37.16
C GLU A 160 6.49 56.51 37.57
N THR A 161 5.23 56.34 38.00
CA THR A 161 4.40 57.47 38.49
C THR A 161 4.93 58.09 39.78
N GLU A 162 5.52 57.31 40.68
CA GLU A 162 6.09 57.79 41.94
C GLU A 162 7.25 58.77 41.67
N LYS A 163 8.09 58.46 40.67
CA LYS A 163 9.20 59.31 40.24
C LYS A 163 8.78 60.56 39.47
N LYS A 164 7.53 60.66 39.00
CA LYS A 164 7.04 61.85 38.27
C LYS A 164 6.72 63.01 39.21
N CYS A 165 6.96 64.23 38.72
CA CYS A 165 6.53 65.46 39.37
C CYS A 165 5.01 65.44 39.61
N LYS A 166 4.58 65.74 40.85
CA LYS A 166 3.17 65.71 41.27
C LYS A 166 2.37 66.94 40.85
N ILE A 167 3.01 67.87 40.13
CA ILE A 167 2.37 69.08 39.61
C ILE A 167 2.08 68.90 38.13
N CYS A 168 3.10 68.68 37.30
CA CYS A 168 2.91 68.57 35.85
C CYS A 168 2.70 67.13 35.35
N TYR A 169 3.07 66.11 36.13
CA TYR A 169 3.05 64.68 35.75
C TYR A 169 3.83 64.32 34.45
N ALA A 170 4.56 65.26 33.88
CA ALA A 170 5.33 65.08 32.64
C ALA A 170 6.81 64.79 32.93
N ASN A 171 7.45 65.68 33.70
CA ASN A 171 8.86 65.59 34.05
C ASN A 171 9.07 64.76 35.33
N ASP A 172 10.24 64.16 35.47
CA ASP A 172 10.61 63.44 36.69
C ASP A 172 10.86 64.44 37.83
N ALA A 173 10.46 64.06 39.05
CA ALA A 173 10.81 64.81 40.24
C ALA A 173 12.33 64.81 40.39
N SER A 174 12.89 65.99 40.68
CA SER A 174 14.34 66.20 40.78
C SER A 174 14.75 66.86 42.09
N HIS A 175 13.80 67.38 42.87
CA HIS A 175 14.06 68.16 44.08
C HIS A 175 13.29 67.64 45.29
N ALA A 176 13.95 67.64 46.46
CA ALA A 176 13.32 67.45 47.76
C ALA A 176 13.04 68.81 48.41
N LEU A 177 11.88 68.96 49.05
CA LEU A 177 11.44 70.21 49.66
C LEU A 177 11.80 70.24 51.15
N LEU A 178 12.55 71.24 51.61
CA LEU A 178 12.92 71.40 53.02
C LEU A 178 11.91 72.33 53.75
N PRO A 179 11.68 72.13 55.06
CA PRO A 179 12.28 71.11 55.94
C PRO A 179 11.61 69.72 55.85
N CYS A 180 10.49 69.58 55.14
CA CYS A 180 9.67 68.36 55.18
C CYS A 180 10.29 67.11 54.50
N GLY A 181 11.25 67.29 53.60
CA GLY A 181 11.98 66.23 52.89
C GLY A 181 11.24 65.57 51.72
N HIS A 182 10.03 66.01 51.33
CA HIS A 182 9.28 65.35 50.26
C HIS A 182 9.89 65.58 48.87
N PHE A 183 10.22 64.49 48.17
CA PHE A 183 10.77 64.50 46.81
C PHE A 183 9.66 64.31 45.78
N CYS A 184 9.09 65.40 45.28
CA CYS A 184 7.84 65.34 44.52
C CYS A 184 7.73 66.33 43.35
N VAL A 185 8.73 67.18 43.10
CA VAL A 185 8.65 68.24 42.07
C VAL A 185 9.85 68.29 41.15
N CYS A 186 9.62 68.67 39.88
CA CYS A 186 10.67 68.95 38.91
C CYS A 186 11.15 70.41 39.03
N GLU A 187 12.27 70.72 38.37
CA GLU A 187 12.90 72.04 38.37
C GLU A 187 11.96 73.16 37.89
N GLU A 188 11.22 72.93 36.81
CA GLU A 188 10.29 73.91 36.24
C GLU A 188 9.16 74.26 37.20
N CYS A 189 8.57 73.26 37.87
CA CYS A 189 7.46 73.47 38.79
C CYS A 189 7.89 74.03 40.14
N LEU A 190 9.16 73.82 40.56
CA LEU A 190 9.68 74.32 41.82
C LEU A 190 9.62 75.85 41.90
N SER A 191 9.92 76.54 40.79
CA SER A 191 9.97 78.02 40.72
C SER A 191 8.64 78.73 41.05
N HIS A 192 7.51 78.01 40.96
CA HIS A 192 6.18 78.54 41.22
C HIS A 192 5.55 78.02 42.53
N LEU A 193 6.32 77.26 43.32
CA LEU A 193 5.82 76.51 44.46
C LEU A 193 6.18 77.21 45.78
N ARG A 194 5.19 77.38 46.67
CA ARG A 194 5.35 77.99 48.01
C ARG A 194 5.15 76.99 49.15
N GLN A 195 4.42 75.92 48.90
CA GLN A 195 4.06 74.89 49.88
C GLN A 195 4.21 73.51 49.28
N CYS A 196 4.57 72.53 50.11
CA CYS A 196 4.75 71.16 49.69
C CYS A 196 3.41 70.51 49.25
N PRO A 197 3.29 69.98 48.01
CA PRO A 197 2.06 69.34 47.52
C PRO A 197 1.64 68.07 48.28
N ILE A 198 2.54 67.48 49.07
CA ILE A 198 2.29 66.23 49.79
C ILE A 198 1.77 66.48 51.20
N CYS A 199 2.35 67.46 51.91
CA CYS A 199 2.06 67.70 53.34
C CYS A 199 1.60 69.12 53.67
N ASN A 200 1.47 69.99 52.67
CA ASN A 200 1.09 71.40 52.80
C ASN A 200 1.98 72.23 53.74
N GLY A 201 3.20 71.76 54.06
CA GLY A 201 4.17 72.52 54.82
C GLY A 201 4.81 73.62 53.97
N ASP A 202 5.16 74.75 54.58
CA ASP A 202 5.87 75.84 53.91
C ASP A 202 7.27 75.39 53.48
N ILE A 203 7.71 75.90 52.33
CA ILE A 203 9.03 75.63 51.74
C ILE A 203 9.91 76.85 52.02
N ASP A 204 11.04 76.63 52.70
CA ASP A 204 12.04 77.66 53.01
C ASP A 204 13.02 77.91 51.84
#